data_AF-A0ABD2ZU52-F1
#
_entry.id   AF-A0ABD2ZU52-F1
#
_cell.length_a   1.000
_cell.length_b   1.000
_cell.length_c   1.000
_cell.angle_alpha   90.00
_cell.angle_beta   90.00
_cell.angle_gamma   90.00
#
_symmetry.space_group_name_H-M   'P 1'
#
loop_
_entity.id
_entity.type
_entity.pdbx_description
1 polymer ?
#
loop_
_entity_poly.entity_id
_entity_poly.type
_entity_poly.pdbx_seq_one_letter_code
_entity_poly.pdbx_strand_id
1 'polypeptide(L)'
;MEKKSMKMALRRDVIKKIENKAKTQLSFSKQRQGLFKEADAVVKMCEAELAIIIISNAGNVYSFGHPNADSVFQRYKAHKSSFDQRDEGNDDNKKHNLPENEEIDDRSGKEESQKGMILTAGSEMNNQEIDKKMA
;
A
#
# COMPACT_ATOMS: atom_id res chain seq x y z
N MET A 1 -14.08 42.25 3.21
CA MET A 1 -14.10 41.54 1.92
C MET A 1 -14.50 40.10 2.19
N GLU A 2 -15.72 39.74 1.81
CA GLU A 2 -16.27 38.39 2.00
C GLU A 2 -15.68 37.44 0.96
N LYS A 3 -14.97 36.39 1.40
CA LYS A 3 -14.38 35.40 0.50
C LYS A 3 -15.47 34.46 0.01
N LYS A 4 -16.02 34.72 -1.18
CA LYS A 4 -17.01 33.84 -1.83
C LYS A 4 -16.32 32.53 -2.24
N SER A 5 -16.59 31.43 -1.53
CA SER A 5 -16.08 30.10 -1.87
C SER A 5 -16.79 29.57 -3.12
N MET A 6 -16.11 29.62 -4.27
CA MET A 6 -16.61 28.99 -5.50
C MET A 6 -16.67 27.47 -5.31
N LYS A 7 -17.87 26.88 -5.32
CA LYS A 7 -18.04 25.42 -5.35
C LYS A 7 -17.59 24.92 -6.72
N MET A 8 -16.42 24.29 -6.77
CA MET A 8 -15.88 23.71 -8.00
C MET A 8 -16.65 22.43 -8.35
N ALA A 9 -17.25 22.40 -9.54
CA ALA A 9 -17.90 21.21 -10.08
C ALA A 9 -16.87 20.10 -10.35
N LEU A 10 -17.27 18.85 -10.10
CA LEU A 10 -16.47 17.67 -10.46
C LEU A 10 -16.33 17.63 -11.99
N ARG A 11 -15.10 17.59 -12.49
CA ARG A 11 -14.80 17.34 -13.90
C ARG A 11 -14.47 15.87 -14.09
N ARG A 12 -15.02 15.26 -15.13
CA ARG A 12 -14.60 13.92 -15.57
C ARG A 12 -13.37 14.10 -16.45
N ASP A 13 -12.28 13.45 -16.05
CA ASP A 13 -11.04 13.39 -16.83
C ASP A 13 -10.89 11.98 -17.45
N VAL A 14 -10.12 11.90 -18.53
CA VAL A 14 -9.77 10.63 -19.17
C VAL A 14 -8.83 9.84 -18.24
N ILE A 15 -9.00 8.51 -18.17
CA ILE A 15 -8.07 7.61 -17.47
C ILE A 15 -6.75 7.59 -18.25
N LYS A 16 -5.81 8.43 -17.83
CA LYS A 16 -4.45 8.53 -18.36
C LYS A 16 -3.51 9.07 -17.28
N LYS A 17 -2.20 8.92 -17.50
CA LYS A 17 -1.20 9.52 -16.60
C LYS A 17 -1.38 11.04 -16.53
N ILE A 18 -1.35 11.56 -15.30
CA ILE A 18 -1.36 13.01 -15.04
C ILE A 18 0.09 13.49 -15.05
N GLU A 19 0.43 14.40 -15.96
CA GLU A 19 1.81 14.90 -16.06
C GLU A 19 2.12 16.02 -15.05
N ASN A 20 1.11 16.80 -14.65
CA ASN A 20 1.29 17.85 -13.66
C ASN A 20 1.49 17.24 -12.26
N LYS A 21 2.65 17.49 -11.65
CA LYS A 21 3.03 16.93 -10.33
C LYS A 21 2.06 17.30 -9.22
N ALA A 22 1.67 18.57 -9.11
CA ALA A 22 0.72 19.03 -8.07
C ALA A 22 -0.64 18.36 -8.23
N LYS A 23 -1.18 18.31 -9.46
CA LYS A 23 -2.43 17.60 -9.77
C LYS A 23 -2.31 16.11 -9.46
N THR A 24 -1.18 15.49 -9.75
CA THR A 24 -0.93 14.07 -9.46
C THR A 24 -0.96 13.81 -7.96
N GLN A 25 -0.29 14.62 -7.15
CA GLN A 25 -0.27 14.46 -5.69
C GLN A 25 -1.64 14.66 -5.06
N LEU A 26 -2.38 15.68 -5.51
CA LEU A 26 -3.75 15.95 -5.05
C LEU A 26 -4.71 14.83 -5.47
N SER A 27 -4.63 14.39 -6.73
CA SER A 27 -5.43 13.27 -7.25
C SER A 27 -5.12 11.98 -6.51
N PHE A 28 -3.84 11.65 -6.30
CA PHE A 28 -3.43 10.48 -5.52
C PHE A 28 -4.03 10.51 -4.12
N SER A 29 -3.93 11.64 -3.42
CA SER A 29 -4.45 11.78 -2.06
C SER A 29 -5.96 11.59 -2.01
N LYS A 30 -6.70 12.22 -2.94
CA LYS A 30 -8.16 12.11 -3.04
C LYS A 30 -8.61 10.71 -3.43
N GLN A 31 -7.98 10.10 -4.44
CA GLN A 31 -8.32 8.76 -4.93
C GLN A 31 -8.03 7.70 -3.87
N ARG A 32 -6.88 7.77 -3.20
CA ARG A 32 -6.53 6.88 -2.09
C ARG A 32 -7.59 6.94 -0.98
N GLN A 33 -7.96 8.15 -0.54
CA GLN A 33 -8.97 8.33 0.50
C GLN A 33 -10.36 7.84 0.06
N GLY A 34 -10.76 8.14 -1.18
CA GLY A 34 -12.03 7.67 -1.74
C GLY A 34 -12.08 6.15 -1.80
N LEU A 35 -11.01 5.52 -2.27
CA LEU A 35 -10.89 4.07 -2.34
C LEU A 35 -10.97 3.41 -0.96
N PHE A 36 -10.31 3.98 0.05
CA PHE A 36 -10.37 3.44 1.42
C PHE A 36 -11.77 3.55 2.04
N LYS A 37 -12.50 4.64 1.75
CA LYS A 37 -13.90 4.78 2.20
C LYS A 37 -14.81 3.76 1.55
N GLU A 38 -14.64 3.52 0.25
CA GLU A 38 -15.42 2.51 -0.46
C GLU A 38 -15.11 1.11 0.06
N ALA A 39 -13.83 0.81 0.29
CA ALA A 39 -13.38 -0.45 0.86
C ALA A 39 -13.99 -0.71 2.25
N ASP A 40 -14.00 0.30 3.12
CA ASP A 40 -14.64 0.24 4.44
C ASP A 40 -16.15 0.00 4.34
N ALA A 41 -16.84 0.63 3.39
CA ALA A 41 -18.25 0.38 3.14
C ALA A 41 -18.51 -1.07 2.70
N VAL A 42 -17.73 -1.57 1.73
CA VAL A 42 -17.84 -2.96 1.23
C VAL A 42 -17.60 -3.97 2.35
N VAL A 43 -16.54 -3.78 3.13
CA VAL A 43 -16.22 -4.63 4.28
C VAL A 43 -17.39 -4.69 5.27
N LYS A 44 -17.99 -3.54 5.60
CA LYS A 44 -19.11 -3.47 6.54
C LYS A 44 -20.39 -4.08 5.99
N MET A 45 -20.66 -3.93 4.70
CA MET A 45 -21.87 -4.46 4.06
C MET A 45 -21.82 -5.97 3.86
N CYS A 46 -20.64 -6.49 3.53
CA CYS A 46 -20.48 -7.88 3.13
C CYS A 46 -19.75 -8.74 4.17
N GLU A 47 -19.38 -8.16 5.32
CA GLU A 47 -18.54 -8.81 6.35
C GLU A 47 -17.28 -9.45 5.73
N ALA A 48 -16.73 -8.77 4.72
CA ALA A 48 -15.66 -9.30 3.89
C ALA A 48 -14.29 -8.95 4.47
N GLU A 49 -13.33 -9.84 4.27
CA GLU A 49 -11.93 -9.59 4.57
C GLU A 49 -11.23 -9.02 3.34
N LEU A 50 -10.56 -7.88 3.49
CA LEU A 50 -10.04 -7.12 2.35
C LEU A 50 -8.76 -6.38 2.74
N ALA A 51 -7.81 -6.30 1.82
CA ALA A 51 -6.60 -5.50 1.96
C ALA A 51 -6.30 -4.74 0.66
N ILE A 52 -5.88 -3.49 0.79
CA ILE A 52 -5.47 -2.60 -0.31
C ILE A 52 -4.08 -2.07 0.04
N ILE A 53 -3.14 -2.19 -0.90
CA ILE A 53 -1.78 -1.66 -0.79
C ILE A 53 -1.55 -0.72 -1.96
N ILE A 54 -1.13 0.52 -1.66
CA ILE A 54 -0.86 1.56 -2.64
C ILE A 54 0.53 2.11 -2.40
N ILE A 55 1.36 2.09 -3.45
CA ILE A 55 2.70 2.67 -3.44
C ILE A 55 2.65 3.97 -4.24
N SER A 56 3.06 5.08 -3.63
CA SER A 56 3.18 6.36 -4.33
C SER A 56 4.43 6.40 -5.22
N ASN A 57 4.48 7.32 -6.17
CA ASN A 57 5.70 7.57 -6.96
C ASN A 57 6.92 7.95 -6.11
N ALA A 58 6.71 8.42 -4.87
CA ALA A 58 7.78 8.73 -3.93
C ALA A 58 8.25 7.50 -3.11
N GLY A 59 7.68 6.31 -3.36
CA GLY A 59 8.00 5.08 -2.63
C GLY A 59 7.23 4.87 -1.33
N ASN A 60 6.43 5.86 -0.89
CA ASN A 60 5.62 5.70 0.32
C ASN A 60 4.54 4.65 0.13
N VAL A 61 4.42 3.74 1.11
CA VAL A 61 3.39 2.70 1.16
C VAL A 61 2.20 3.19 1.98
N TYR A 62 1.00 2.96 1.48
CA TYR A 62 -0.26 3.20 2.18
C TYR A 62 -1.11 1.94 2.11
N SER A 63 -1.68 1.54 3.24
CA SER A 63 -2.49 0.33 3.33
C SER A 63 -3.83 0.58 4.01
N PHE A 64 -4.84 -0.12 3.52
CA PHE A 64 -6.09 -0.36 4.20
C PHE A 64 -6.24 -1.87 4.38
N GLY A 65 -6.79 -2.32 5.51
CA GLY A 65 -7.13 -3.72 5.65
C GLY A 65 -8.14 -3.98 6.76
N HIS A 66 -8.97 -5.00 6.55
CA HIS A 66 -9.90 -5.51 7.53
C HIS A 66 -9.79 -7.04 7.62
N PRO A 67 -9.52 -7.62 8.81
CA PRO A 67 -9.34 -6.94 10.11
C PRO A 67 -8.04 -6.10 10.21
N ASN A 68 -7.00 -6.49 9.48
CA ASN A 68 -5.80 -5.69 9.22
C ASN A 68 -5.12 -6.21 7.94
N ALA A 69 -4.29 -5.38 7.30
CA ALA A 69 -3.72 -5.71 5.99
C ALA A 69 -2.78 -6.94 6.04
N ASP A 70 -1.97 -7.07 7.09
CA ASP A 70 -0.99 -8.14 7.23
C ASP A 70 -1.66 -9.50 7.40
N SER A 71 -2.71 -9.60 8.22
CA SER A 71 -3.46 -10.85 8.41
C SER A 71 -4.13 -11.32 7.12
N VAL A 72 -4.70 -10.40 6.33
CA VAL A 72 -5.28 -10.73 5.02
C VAL A 72 -4.18 -11.21 4.06
N PHE A 73 -3.04 -10.54 4.03
CA PHE A 73 -1.91 -10.92 3.18
C PHE A 73 -1.31 -12.28 3.56
N GLN A 74 -1.16 -12.57 4.86
CA GLN A 74 -0.66 -13.86 5.35
C GLN A 74 -1.58 -15.01 4.94
N ARG A 75 -2.90 -14.83 5.10
CA ARG A 75 -3.87 -15.84 4.63
C ARG A 75 -3.82 -16.05 3.14
N TYR A 76 -3.71 -14.97 2.35
CA TYR A 76 -3.55 -15.07 0.91
C TYR A 76 -2.31 -15.91 0.55
N LYS A 77 -1.17 -15.66 1.19
CA LYS A 77 0.06 -16.45 1.01
C LYS A 77 -0.14 -17.93 1.34
N ALA A 78 -0.75 -18.23 2.49
CA ALA A 78 -1.02 -19.60 2.92
C ALA A 78 -1.97 -20.35 1.97
N HIS A 79 -2.94 -19.66 1.38
CA HIS A 79 -3.82 -20.25 0.37
C HIS A 79 -3.13 -20.47 -0.97
N LYS A 80 -2.20 -19.59 -1.37
CA LYS A 80 -1.44 -19.74 -2.62
C LYS A 80 -0.52 -20.96 -2.60
N SER A 81 0.19 -21.20 -1.49
CA SER A 81 1.04 -22.40 -1.35
C SER A 81 0.26 -23.71 -1.49
N SER A 82 -1.03 -23.71 -1.18
CA SER A 82 -1.91 -24.89 -1.29
C SER A 82 -2.50 -25.09 -2.70
N PHE A 83 -2.43 -24.08 -3.58
CA PHE A 83 -2.86 -24.20 -4.98
C PHE A 83 -1.71 -24.59 -5.90
N ASP A 84 -0.49 -24.14 -5.60
CA ASP A 84 0.71 -24.50 -6.39
C ASP A 84 1.11 -25.99 -6.23
N GLN A 85 0.51 -26.73 -5.28
CA GLN A 85 0.73 -28.19 -5.10
C GLN A 85 -0.20 -29.09 -5.94
N ARG A 86 -1.14 -28.52 -6.71
CA ARG A 86 -2.13 -29.32 -7.49
C ARG A 86 -1.77 -29.52 -8.96
N ASP A 87 -0.57 -29.11 -9.38
CA ASP A 87 -0.08 -29.27 -10.77
C ASP A 87 1.30 -29.94 -10.86
N GLU A 88 1.73 -30.71 -9.86
CA GLU A 88 2.79 -31.71 -10.06
C GLU A 88 2.15 -33.03 -10.47
N GLY A 89 1.84 -33.08 -11.78
CA GLY A 89 1.70 -34.35 -12.47
C GLY A 89 2.95 -35.19 -12.24
N ASN A 90 2.72 -36.43 -11.82
CA ASN A 90 3.68 -37.49 -11.59
C ASN A 90 4.76 -37.58 -12.70
N ASP A 91 5.93 -36.98 -12.48
CA ASP A 91 7.16 -37.28 -13.23
C ASP A 91 8.17 -37.91 -12.29
N ASP A 92 8.00 -39.21 -12.10
CA ASP A 92 9.05 -40.06 -11.56
C ASP A 92 10.27 -39.93 -12.46
N ASN A 93 11.38 -39.45 -11.88
CA ASN A 93 12.77 -39.69 -12.29
C ASN A 93 13.55 -38.48 -12.85
N LYS A 94 14.13 -37.67 -11.96
CA LYS A 94 15.54 -37.28 -12.13
C LYS A 94 16.27 -37.00 -10.82
N LYS A 95 17.02 -38.01 -10.38
CA LYS A 95 18.13 -37.86 -9.44
C LYS A 95 19.21 -37.00 -10.11
N HIS A 96 19.58 -35.87 -9.51
CA HIS A 96 20.92 -35.32 -9.66
C HIS A 96 21.32 -34.60 -8.36
N ASN A 97 22.57 -34.86 -7.97
CA ASN A 97 23.14 -34.67 -6.64
C ASN A 97 23.32 -33.20 -6.20
N LEU A 98 23.34 -33.01 -4.88
CA LEU A 98 23.90 -31.86 -4.16
C LEU A 98 25.38 -31.60 -4.51
N PRO A 99 25.90 -30.41 -4.17
CA PRO A 99 26.91 -30.47 -3.11
C PRO A 99 26.60 -29.55 -1.92
N GLU A 100 26.79 -30.15 -0.75
CA GLU A 100 27.02 -29.54 0.55
C GLU A 100 28.38 -28.80 0.59
N ASN A 101 28.41 -27.73 1.37
CA ASN A 101 29.52 -27.08 2.09
C ASN A 101 30.40 -26.03 1.39
N GLU A 102 30.36 -24.80 1.92
CA GLU A 102 31.55 -24.11 2.44
C GLU A 102 31.14 -23.16 3.61
N GLU A 103 31.94 -23.16 4.67
CA GLU A 103 31.71 -22.59 6.02
C GLU A 103 32.20 -21.13 6.20
N ILE A 104 31.40 -20.36 6.99
CA ILE A 104 31.71 -19.36 8.05
C ILE A 104 32.49 -18.05 7.73
N ASP A 105 31.88 -16.89 8.00
CA ASP A 105 32.50 -15.83 8.83
C ASP A 105 31.46 -15.15 9.73
N ASP A 106 31.83 -15.03 11.00
CA ASP A 106 31.03 -14.66 12.15
C ASP A 106 31.31 -13.18 12.45
N ARG A 107 30.41 -12.26 12.09
CA ARG A 107 30.50 -10.85 12.53
C ARG A 107 29.15 -10.31 12.99
N SER A 108 29.06 -10.24 14.31
CA SER A 108 28.11 -9.48 15.12
C SER A 108 27.75 -8.09 14.53
N GLY A 109 26.47 -7.86 14.31
CA GLY A 109 25.87 -6.53 14.14
C GLY A 109 24.58 -6.46 14.93
N LYS A 110 24.65 -5.95 16.16
CA LYS A 110 23.49 -5.79 17.04
C LYS A 110 22.51 -4.79 16.41
N GLU A 111 21.31 -5.27 16.14
CA GLU A 111 20.16 -4.52 15.64
C GLU A 111 19.90 -3.32 16.56
N GLU A 112 19.99 -2.12 15.99
CA GLU A 112 19.84 -0.87 16.71
C GLU A 112 18.42 -0.70 17.24
N SER A 113 18.32 -0.82 18.55
CA SER A 113 17.34 -0.09 19.34
C SER A 113 17.40 1.39 18.97
N GLN A 114 16.36 1.88 18.30
CA GLN A 114 15.84 3.20 18.60
C GLN A 114 14.44 3.41 18.04
N LYS A 115 13.49 3.31 18.98
CA LYS A 115 12.43 4.30 19.20
C LYS A 115 11.56 4.56 17.98
N GLY A 116 10.46 3.82 17.93
CA GLY A 116 9.23 4.29 17.33
C GLY A 116 8.96 5.74 17.73
N MET A 117 9.17 6.63 16.76
CA MET A 117 8.45 7.89 16.73
C MET A 117 7.01 7.53 16.38
N ILE A 118 6.20 7.40 17.43
CA ILE A 118 4.79 7.74 17.36
C ILE A 118 4.72 9.15 16.78
N LEU A 119 4.34 9.26 15.52
CA LEU A 119 3.71 10.47 14.99
C LEU A 119 2.23 10.18 14.79
N THR A 120 1.56 9.96 15.92
CA THR A 120 0.22 10.52 16.10
C THR A 120 0.37 12.03 16.16
N ALA A 121 0.39 12.65 14.99
CA ALA A 121 0.07 14.05 14.85
C ALA A 121 -0.57 14.20 13.48
N GLY A 122 -1.90 14.27 13.48
CA GLY A 122 -2.61 14.90 12.39
C GLY A 122 -2.10 16.33 12.26
N SER A 123 -1.11 16.55 11.42
CA SER A 123 -1.07 17.78 10.65
C SER A 123 -1.84 17.48 9.36
N GLU A 124 -3.15 17.65 9.44
CA GLU A 124 -3.93 18.00 8.27
C GLU A 124 -3.23 19.22 7.64
N MET A 125 -2.41 19.00 6.62
CA MET A 125 -2.06 20.12 5.75
C MET A 125 -3.35 20.49 5.03
N ASN A 126 -4.01 21.51 5.58
CA ASN A 126 -5.11 22.19 4.94
C ASN A 126 -4.66 22.56 3.51
N ASN A 127 -5.47 22.24 2.51
CA ASN A 127 -5.16 22.55 1.10
C ASN A 127 -4.83 24.04 0.87
N GLN A 128 -5.19 24.95 1.79
CA GLN A 128 -4.81 26.37 1.75
C GLN A 128 -3.33 26.67 2.06
N GLU A 129 -2.57 25.77 2.69
CA GLU A 129 -1.16 26.01 3.04
C GLU A 129 -0.20 25.66 1.89
N ILE A 130 -0.62 24.75 1.00
CA ILE A 130 0.16 24.33 -0.18
C ILE A 130 0.19 25.45 -1.23
N ASP A 131 -0.91 26.18 -1.42
CA ASP A 131 -0.98 27.29 -2.38
C ASP A 131 -0.11 28.49 -1.99
N LYS A 132 0.24 28.66 -0.70
CA LYS A 132 1.12 29.75 -0.23
C LYS A 132 2.61 29.48 -0.42
N LYS A 133 3.03 28.23 -0.63
CA LYS A 133 4.45 27.87 -0.85
C LYS A 133 4.88 27.91 -2.32
N MET A 134 3.98 28.26 -3.23
CA MET A 134 4.26 28.42 -4.67
C MET A 134 4.08 29.87 -5.17
N ALA A 135 4.01 30.85 -4.27
CA ALA A 135 4.05 32.28 -4.59
C ALA A 135 5.43 32.86 -4.28
#